data_AF-A0A2U2SKB9-F1
#
_entry.id   AF-A0A2U2SKB9-F1
#
_cell.length_a   1.000
_cell.length_b   1.000
_cell.length_c   1.000
_cell.angle_alpha   90.00
_cell.angle_beta   90.00
_cell.angle_gamma   90.00
#
_symmetry.space_group_name_H-M   'P 1'
#
loop_
_entity.id
_entity.type
_entity.pdbx_description
1 polymer ?
#
loop_
_entity_poly.entity_id
_entity_poly.type
_entity_poly.pdbx_seq_one_letter_code
_entity_poly.pdbx_strand_id
1 'polypeptide(L)'
;MYALTRPAGTPTLSRPVPNRPAISDVLLKANANVSFRKRLLTDPKNALAGMNLPPEDLEILTEVATSNLKEFARQVQMRLVERSWGAQVS
;
A
#
# COMPACT_ATOMS: atom_id res chain seq x y z
N MET A 1 -38.94 -28.53 -8.16
CA MET A 1 -37.70 -28.16 -8.89
C MET A 1 -37.07 -27.00 -8.12
N TYR A 2 -35.84 -27.18 -7.64
CA TYR A 2 -35.23 -26.26 -6.67
C TYR A 2 -34.77 -24.96 -7.32
N ALA A 3 -35.19 -23.83 -6.75
CA ALA A 3 -34.68 -22.50 -7.09
C ALA A 3 -33.25 -22.34 -6.54
N LEU A 4 -32.27 -22.20 -7.43
CA LEU A 4 -30.90 -21.82 -7.09
C LEU A 4 -30.83 -20.31 -6.84
N THR A 5 -31.27 -19.87 -5.66
CA THR A 5 -30.95 -18.53 -5.16
C THR A 5 -29.53 -18.58 -4.62
N ARG A 6 -28.53 -18.33 -5.48
CA ARG A 6 -27.16 -18.07 -5.03
C ARG A 6 -27.11 -16.69 -4.37
N PRO A 7 -26.65 -16.55 -3.11
CA PRO A 7 -26.48 -15.24 -2.50
C PRO A 7 -25.37 -14.48 -3.25
N ALA A 8 -25.78 -13.49 -4.04
CA ALA A 8 -24.93 -12.39 -4.45
C ALA A 8 -24.64 -11.56 -3.20
N GLY A 9 -23.47 -11.73 -2.59
CA GLY A 9 -23.23 -11.11 -1.28
C GLY A 9 -21.87 -11.34 -0.66
N THR A 10 -20.83 -11.41 -1.47
CA THR A 10 -19.50 -10.96 -1.07
C THR A 10 -18.81 -10.56 -2.36
N PRO A 11 -18.81 -9.27 -2.75
CA PRO A 11 -17.64 -8.83 -3.45
C PRO A 11 -16.53 -9.02 -2.43
N THR A 12 -15.82 -10.15 -2.49
CA THR A 12 -14.37 -10.05 -2.36
C THR A 12 -13.99 -9.09 -3.48
N LEU A 13 -14.11 -7.80 -3.17
CA LEU A 13 -13.40 -6.71 -3.79
C LEU A 13 -11.95 -7.15 -3.59
N SER A 14 -11.50 -8.03 -4.48
CA SER A 14 -10.10 -8.17 -4.87
C SER A 14 -9.84 -6.84 -5.55
N ARG A 15 -9.77 -5.83 -4.69
CA ARG A 15 -9.68 -4.42 -5.02
C ARG A 15 -8.40 -4.38 -5.81
N PRO A 16 -8.44 -3.96 -7.09
CA PRO A 16 -7.20 -3.82 -7.83
C PRO A 16 -6.39 -2.80 -7.06
N VAL A 17 -5.41 -3.31 -6.29
CA VAL A 17 -4.44 -2.45 -5.65
C VAL A 17 -3.75 -1.80 -6.84
N PRO A 18 -3.80 -0.46 -6.98
CA PRO A 18 -3.14 0.18 -8.09
C PRO A 18 -1.71 -0.35 -8.13
N ASN A 19 -1.33 -0.93 -9.27
CA ASN A 19 -0.11 -1.70 -9.40
C ASN A 19 1.05 -0.71 -9.35
N ARG A 20 1.52 -0.39 -8.13
CA ARG A 20 2.63 0.51 -7.84
C ARG A 20 3.85 -0.36 -7.54
N PRO A 21 4.58 -0.84 -8.57
CA PRO A 21 5.73 -1.71 -8.37
C PRO A 21 6.78 -1.09 -7.46
N ALA A 22 6.91 0.24 -7.51
CA ALA A 22 7.74 1.05 -6.61
C ALA A 22 7.47 0.79 -5.11
N ILE A 23 6.21 0.85 -4.68
CA ILE A 23 5.81 0.59 -3.29
C ILE A 23 6.03 -0.87 -2.92
N SER A 24 5.68 -1.79 -3.81
CA SER A 24 5.92 -3.22 -3.61
C SER A 24 7.41 -3.53 -3.42
N ASP A 25 8.29 -2.88 -4.19
CA ASP A 25 9.75 -3.04 -4.09
C ASP A 25 10.28 -2.52 -2.74
N VAL A 26 9.80 -1.36 -2.28
CA VAL A 26 10.10 -0.81 -0.94
C VAL A 26 9.71 -1.79 0.16
N LEU A 27 8.49 -2.33 0.10
CA LEU A 27 7.98 -3.27 1.09
C LEU A 27 8.75 -4.59 1.07
N LEU A 28 9.08 -5.10 -0.13
CA LEU A 28 9.89 -6.31 -0.31
C LEU A 28 11.29 -6.10 0.28
N LYS A 29 11.93 -4.96 -0.01
CA LYS A 29 13.25 -4.60 0.51
C LYS A 29 13.24 -4.43 2.03
N ALA A 30 12.19 -3.84 2.59
CA ALA A 30 12.01 -3.76 4.05
C ALA A 30 11.75 -5.12 4.68
N ASN A 31 11.10 -6.04 3.97
CA ASN A 31 10.91 -7.40 4.46
C ASN A 31 12.22 -8.21 4.43
N ALA A 32 13.03 -8.05 3.38
CA ALA A 32 14.31 -8.74 3.21
C ALA A 32 15.46 -8.13 4.03
N ASN A 33 15.41 -6.82 4.33
CA ASN A 33 16.48 -6.09 5.01
C ASN A 33 15.96 -5.36 6.26
N VAL A 34 16.31 -5.93 7.43
CA VAL A 34 15.90 -5.40 8.73
C VAL A 34 16.48 -4.01 9.00
N SER A 35 17.71 -3.72 8.55
CA SER A 35 18.32 -2.39 8.69
C SER A 35 17.57 -1.34 7.88
N PHE A 36 17.15 -1.71 6.66
CA PHE A 36 16.31 -0.85 5.83
C PHE A 36 14.93 -0.63 6.47
N ARG A 37 14.28 -1.69 6.96
CA ARG A 37 13.00 -1.57 7.69
C ARG A 37 13.11 -0.64 8.88
N LYS A 38 14.13 -0.79 9.73
CA LYS A 38 14.32 0.10 10.88
C LYS A 38 14.44 1.55 10.43
N ARG A 39 15.26 1.83 9.42
CA ARG A 39 15.36 3.17 8.84
C ARG A 39 14.04 3.66 8.26
N LEU A 40 13.30 2.82 7.54
CA LEU A 40 12.00 3.19 6.96
C LEU A 40 10.98 3.57 8.03
N LEU A 41 10.96 2.85 9.16
CA LEU A 41 10.02 3.11 10.25
C LEU A 41 10.44 4.28 11.15
N THR A 42 11.74 4.58 11.25
CA THR A 42 12.25 5.71 12.05
C THR A 42 12.33 7.00 11.23
N ASP A 43 12.79 6.92 9.99
CA ASP A 43 12.98 8.04 9.07
C ASP A 43 12.67 7.60 7.62
N PRO A 44 11.38 7.56 7.24
CA PRO A 44 10.98 7.09 5.92
C PRO A 44 11.57 7.95 4.81
N LYS A 45 11.72 9.27 5.01
CA LYS A 45 12.34 10.17 4.03
C LYS A 45 13.77 9.74 3.73
N ASN A 46 14.61 9.52 4.74
CA ASN A 46 15.99 9.11 4.55
C ASN A 46 16.11 7.67 3.99
N ALA A 47 15.22 6.76 4.37
CA ALA A 47 15.20 5.41 3.83
C ALA A 47 14.85 5.39 2.33
N LEU A 48 13.94 6.27 1.91
CA LEU A 48 13.44 6.35 0.54
C LEU A 48 14.26 7.29 -0.34
N ALA A 49 15.11 8.16 0.22
CA ALA A 49 15.98 9.08 -0.51
C ALA A 49 16.92 8.39 -1.52
N GLY A 50 17.20 7.09 -1.33
CA GLY A 50 17.99 6.27 -2.26
C GLY A 50 17.15 5.42 -3.22
N MET A 51 15.82 5.49 -3.16
CA MET A 51 14.92 4.78 -4.07
C MET A 51 14.36 5.78 -5.08
N ASN A 52 14.41 5.43 -6.36
CA ASN A 52 13.89 6.27 -7.45
C ASN A 52 12.35 6.13 -7.51
N LEU A 53 11.70 6.65 -6.48
CA LEU A 53 10.25 6.58 -6.31
C LEU A 53 9.62 7.85 -6.87
N PRO A 54 8.47 7.74 -7.55
CA PRO A 54 7.74 8.93 -7.96
C PRO A 54 7.30 9.70 -6.70
N PRO A 55 7.23 11.05 -6.77
CA PRO A 55 6.92 11.89 -5.62
C PRO A 55 5.57 11.53 -4.98
N GLU A 56 4.60 11.08 -5.78
CA GLU A 56 3.31 10.59 -5.29
C GLU A 56 3.44 9.41 -4.31
N ASP A 57 4.28 8.43 -4.64
CA ASP A 57 4.51 7.24 -3.80
C ASP A 57 5.36 7.60 -2.58
N LEU A 58 6.33 8.51 -2.76
CA LEU A 58 7.13 9.06 -1.67
C LEU A 58 6.27 9.79 -0.64
N GLU A 59 5.31 10.60 -1.07
CA GLU A 59 4.32 11.23 -0.19
C GLU A 59 3.51 10.19 0.58
N ILE A 60 2.97 9.16 -0.10
CA ILE A 60 2.17 8.12 0.56
C ILE A 60 3.01 7.36 1.60
N LEU A 61 4.25 7.03 1.26
CA LEU A 61 5.15 6.29 2.15
C LEU A 61 5.67 7.14 3.32
N THR A 62 5.81 8.46 3.14
CA THR A 62 6.30 9.37 4.20
C THR A 62 5.18 9.91 5.09
N GLU A 63 3.95 9.98 4.59
CA GLU A 63 2.77 10.33 5.39
C GLU A 63 2.39 9.20 6.37
N VAL A 64 2.78 7.96 6.05
CA VAL A 64 2.51 6.78 6.88
C VAL A 64 3.61 6.61 7.94
N ALA A 65 3.38 7.17 9.13
CA ALA A 65 4.25 6.97 10.30
C ALA A 65 3.75 5.79 11.15
N THR A 66 4.39 4.62 11.02
CA THR A 66 4.07 3.46 11.87
C THR A 66 5.34 2.76 12.36
N SER A 67 5.23 2.02 13.46
CA SER A 67 6.33 1.20 13.98
C SER A 67 6.33 -0.25 13.45
N ASN A 68 5.38 -0.60 12.56
CA ASN A 68 5.21 -1.98 12.09
C ASN A 68 5.11 -2.04 10.57
N LEU A 69 5.96 -2.86 9.93
CA LEU A 69 5.97 -3.01 8.47
C LEU A 69 4.63 -3.48 7.90
N LYS A 70 3.92 -4.37 8.62
CA LYS A 70 2.62 -4.89 8.19
C LYS A 70 1.54 -3.80 8.24
N GLU A 71 1.55 -2.97 9.28
CA GLU A 71 0.63 -1.83 9.40
C GLU A 71 0.98 -0.74 8.38
N PHE A 72 2.28 -0.48 8.19
CA PHE A 72 2.79 0.42 7.16
C PHE A 72 2.27 0.03 5.77
N ALA A 73 2.45 -1.23 5.37
CA ALA A 73 1.95 -1.73 4.09
C ALA A 73 0.41 -1.57 3.95
N ARG A 74 -0.33 -1.84 5.02
CA ARG A 74 -1.79 -1.71 5.05
C ARG A 74 -2.24 -0.27 4.92
N GLN A 75 -1.63 0.65 5.65
CA GLN A 75 -1.90 2.10 5.59
C GLN A 75 -1.62 2.66 4.19
N VAL A 76 -0.46 2.30 3.62
CA VAL A 76 -0.08 2.66 2.25
C VAL A 76 -1.11 2.13 1.23
N GLN A 77 -1.54 0.88 1.38
CA GLN A 77 -2.61 0.31 0.54
C GLN A 77 -3.94 1.04 0.71
N MET A 78 -4.35 1.39 1.93
CA MET A 78 -5.59 2.14 2.17
C MET A 78 -5.54 3.49 1.46
N ARG A 79 -4.45 4.24 1.62
CA ARG A 79 -4.24 5.54 0.97
C ARG A 79 -4.23 5.47 -0.54
N LEU A 80 -3.53 4.47 -1.10
CA LEU A 80 -3.49 4.23 -2.54
C LEU A 80 -4.89 4.10 -3.11
N VAL A 81 -5.78 3.42 -2.38
CA VAL A 81 -7.10 3.14 -2.89
C VAL A 81 -8.14 4.20 -2.50
N GLU A 82 -7.93 4.98 -1.43
CA GLU A 82 -8.67 6.23 -1.21
C GLU A 82 -8.43 7.22 -2.36
N ARG A 83 -7.15 7.41 -2.75
CA ARG A 83 -6.78 8.27 -3.89
C ARG A 83 -7.34 7.74 -5.22
N SER A 84 -7.32 6.43 -5.44
CA SER A 84 -7.93 5.82 -6.64
C SER A 84 -9.45 5.98 -6.69
N TRP A 85 -10.13 6.01 -5.54
CA TRP A 85 -11.59 6.16 -5.49
C TRP A 85 -12.01 7.61 -5.79
N GLY A 86 -11.29 8.61 -5.25
CA GLY A 86 -11.57 10.02 -5.53
C GLY A 86 -11.52 10.39 -7.02
N ALA A 87 -10.72 9.67 -7.81
CA ALA A 87 -10.62 9.86 -9.25
C ALA A 87 -11.77 9.21 -10.07
N GLN A 88 -12.56 8.31 -9.48
CA GLN A 88 -13.60 7.56 -10.19
C GLN A 88 -15.02 8.16 -10.00
N VAL A 89 -15.16 9.19 -9.18
CA VAL A 89 -16.46 9.85 -8.88
C VAL A 89 -16.54 11.28 -9.45
N SER A 90 -15.64 11.67 -10.36
CA SER A 90 -15.69 12.96 -11.09
C SER A 90 -16.10 12.76 -12.54
#